data_AF-A0A0R1ZK08-F1
#
_entry.id   AF-A0A0R1ZK08-F1
#
_cell.length_a   1.000
_cell.length_b   1.000
_cell.length_c   1.000
_cell.angle_alpha   90.00
_cell.angle_beta   90.00
_cell.angle_gamma   90.00
#
_symmetry.space_group_name_H-M   'P 1'
#
loop_
_entity.id
_entity.type
_entity.pdbx_description
1 polymer ?
#
loop_
_entity_poly.entity_id
_entity_poly.type
_entity_poly.pdbx_seq_one_letter_code
_entity_poly.pdbx_strand_id
1 'polypeptide(L)'
;MATMYELQGKYRELFDLAEDGTIDPALLHDTMDSITDAIEDKAVGYVQVIKEVEADAAKVDAEIKRLTERRNGYIRNAKTLKQVLIGAMNDTNAKKFKTPLYTIWIQQSTSVAIDADDPKKLPVDYVQTVTTYKADKKALAADLKAGKEVKGAKLVYNDSLRVR
;
A
#
# COMPACT_ATOMS: atom_id res chain seq x y z
N MET A 1 -25.20 -0.48 -11.27
CA MET A 1 -24.10 -1.44 -11.03
C MET A 1 -24.69 -2.83 -10.98
N ALA A 2 -24.01 -3.84 -11.53
CA ALA A 2 -24.39 -5.23 -11.31
C ALA A 2 -23.83 -5.64 -9.95
N THR A 3 -24.72 -5.89 -8.99
CA THR A 3 -24.35 -6.44 -7.68
C THR A 3 -24.27 -7.96 -7.78
N MET A 4 -23.32 -8.59 -7.11
CA MET A 4 -23.19 -10.05 -7.04
C MET A 4 -24.38 -10.69 -6.32
N TYR A 5 -25.05 -9.90 -5.47
CA TYR A 5 -26.24 -10.28 -4.72
C TYR A 5 -27.38 -9.28 -4.97
N GLU A 6 -28.63 -9.74 -4.99
CA GLU A 6 -29.79 -8.86 -4.94
C GLU A 6 -29.97 -8.34 -3.51
N LEU A 7 -29.29 -7.23 -3.18
CA LEU A 7 -29.49 -6.55 -1.91
C LEU A 7 -30.84 -5.82 -1.95
N GLN A 8 -31.76 -6.20 -1.05
CA GLN A 8 -33.09 -5.60 -0.93
C GLN A 8 -33.27 -4.92 0.43
N GLY A 9 -34.08 -3.85 0.45
CA GLY A 9 -34.45 -3.14 1.68
C GLY A 9 -33.25 -2.57 2.45
N LYS A 10 -33.20 -2.83 3.76
CA LYS A 10 -32.22 -2.24 4.69
C LYS A 10 -30.76 -2.63 4.41
N TYR A 11 -30.53 -3.76 3.75
CA TYR A 11 -29.18 -4.16 3.32
C TYR A 11 -28.65 -3.32 2.16
N ARG A 12 -29.54 -2.77 1.34
CA ARG A 12 -29.16 -1.82 0.30
C ARG A 12 -28.74 -0.48 0.91
N GLU A 13 -29.51 0.01 1.88
CA GLU A 13 -29.16 1.22 2.64
C GLU A 13 -27.82 1.07 3.38
N LEU A 14 -27.57 -0.11 3.96
CA LEU A 14 -26.29 -0.45 4.57
C LEU A 14 -25.14 -0.43 3.57
N PHE A 15 -25.36 -0.95 2.36
CA PHE A 15 -24.37 -0.95 1.28
C PHE A 15 -24.07 0.49 0.81
N ASP A 16 -25.10 1.29 0.58
CA ASP A 16 -24.95 2.68 0.15
C ASP A 16 -24.19 3.51 1.21
N LEU A 17 -24.44 3.25 2.51
CA LEU A 17 -23.69 3.88 3.61
C LEU A 17 -22.22 3.41 3.67
N ALA A 18 -21.96 2.14 3.34
CA ALA A 18 -20.61 1.59 3.31
C ALA A 18 -19.78 2.11 2.11
N GLU A 19 -20.44 2.40 0.98
CA GLU A 19 -19.81 2.96 -0.23
C GLU A 19 -19.25 4.37 0.02
N ASP A 20 -19.91 5.18 0.87
CA ASP A 20 -19.47 6.55 1.19
C ASP A 20 -18.17 6.58 2.03
N GLY A 21 -17.72 5.43 2.56
CA GLY A 21 -16.42 5.28 3.23
C GLY A 21 -16.32 5.94 4.62
N THR A 22 -17.34 6.68 5.04
CA THR A 22 -17.49 7.27 6.38
C THR A 22 -18.65 6.62 7.10
N ILE A 23 -18.46 5.38 7.53
CA ILE A 23 -19.46 4.70 8.35
C ILE A 23 -19.41 5.32 9.75
N ASP A 24 -20.40 6.14 10.10
CA ASP A 24 -20.65 6.49 11.50
C ASP A 24 -21.09 5.23 12.24
N PRO A 25 -20.32 4.75 13.25
CA PRO A 25 -20.68 3.56 14.01
C PRO A 25 -22.08 3.63 14.63
N ALA A 26 -22.57 4.83 14.97
CA ALA A 26 -23.90 5.02 15.55
C ALA A 26 -25.02 4.81 14.52
N LEU A 27 -24.87 5.37 13.31
CA LEU A 27 -25.84 5.21 12.22
C LEU A 27 -25.87 3.77 11.69
N LEU A 28 -24.69 3.15 11.65
CA LEU A 28 -24.55 1.73 11.34
C LEU A 28 -25.34 0.90 12.36
N HIS A 29 -25.09 1.10 13.66
CA HIS A 29 -25.75 0.36 14.72
C HIS A 29 -27.28 0.54 14.72
N ASP A 30 -27.78 1.74 14.45
CA ASP A 30 -29.22 2.01 14.37
C ASP A 30 -29.86 1.28 13.18
N THR A 31 -29.19 1.32 12.01
CA THR A 31 -29.62 0.56 10.83
C THR A 31 -29.58 -0.94 11.10
N MET A 32 -28.54 -1.41 11.81
CA MET A 32 -28.40 -2.80 12.25
C MET A 32 -29.53 -3.22 13.18
N ASP A 33 -29.84 -2.45 14.21
CA ASP A 33 -30.87 -2.78 15.20
C ASP A 33 -32.27 -2.74 14.60
N SER A 34 -32.47 -1.92 13.57
CA SER A 34 -33.75 -1.84 12.87
C SER A 34 -34.08 -3.10 12.05
N ILE A 35 -33.10 -3.99 11.80
CA ILE A 35 -33.31 -5.28 11.13
C ILE A 35 -33.72 -6.32 12.18
N THR A 36 -35.00 -6.70 12.14
CA THR A 36 -35.65 -7.63 13.07
C THR A 36 -35.57 -9.10 12.64
N ASP A 37 -34.81 -9.40 11.60
CA ASP A 37 -34.66 -10.76 11.06
C ASP A 37 -33.97 -11.70 12.05
N ALA A 38 -34.14 -13.01 11.85
CA ALA A 38 -33.39 -14.01 12.61
C ALA A 38 -31.89 -13.75 12.45
N ILE A 39 -31.11 -14.01 13.51
CA ILE A 39 -29.67 -13.68 13.53
C ILE A 39 -28.88 -14.34 12.39
N GLU A 40 -29.36 -15.48 11.90
CA GLU A 40 -28.79 -16.22 10.77
C GLU A 40 -29.01 -15.48 9.44
N ASP A 41 -30.26 -15.10 9.12
CA ASP A 41 -30.58 -14.31 7.93
C ASP A 41 -29.90 -12.94 7.97
N LYS A 42 -29.84 -12.37 9.19
CA LYS A 42 -29.12 -11.13 9.45
C LYS A 42 -27.66 -11.24 9.04
N ALA A 43 -26.97 -12.25 9.55
CA ALA A 43 -25.57 -12.51 9.24
C ALA A 43 -25.33 -12.73 7.73
N VAL A 44 -26.23 -13.46 7.05
CA VAL A 44 -26.14 -13.66 5.59
C VAL A 44 -26.20 -12.34 4.84
N GLY A 45 -27.15 -11.45 5.19
CA GLY A 45 -27.26 -10.13 4.56
C GLY A 45 -26.00 -9.26 4.78
N TYR A 46 -25.40 -9.28 5.98
CA TYR A 46 -24.12 -8.58 6.22
C TYR A 46 -22.99 -9.13 5.35
N VAL A 47 -22.87 -10.45 5.25
CA VAL A 47 -21.83 -11.07 4.42
C VAL A 47 -22.00 -10.70 2.95
N GLN A 48 -23.24 -10.59 2.45
CA GLN A 48 -23.51 -10.14 1.09
C GLN A 48 -23.07 -8.70 0.87
N VAL A 49 -23.38 -7.78 1.80
CA VAL A 49 -22.96 -6.37 1.73
C VAL A 49 -21.43 -6.26 1.79
N ILE A 50 -20.77 -6.97 2.72
CA ILE A 50 -19.30 -6.98 2.84
C ILE A 50 -18.65 -7.45 1.54
N LYS A 51 -19.12 -8.56 0.97
CA LYS A 51 -18.58 -9.09 -0.29
C LYS A 51 -18.76 -8.13 -1.47
N GLU A 52 -19.86 -7.38 -1.50
CA GLU A 52 -20.08 -6.40 -2.55
C GLU A 52 -19.12 -5.22 -2.42
N VAL A 53 -18.93 -4.69 -1.21
CA VAL A 53 -17.96 -3.61 -0.94
C VAL A 53 -16.53 -4.06 -1.26
N GLU A 54 -16.16 -5.28 -0.88
CA GLU A 54 -14.85 -5.86 -1.23
C GLU A 54 -14.69 -6.04 -2.75
N ALA A 55 -15.75 -6.41 -3.47
CA ALA A 55 -15.73 -6.54 -4.91
C ALA A 55 -15.56 -5.17 -5.60
N ASP A 56 -16.22 -4.12 -5.12
CA ASP A 56 -16.04 -2.77 -5.62
C ASP A 56 -14.65 -2.21 -5.31
N ALA A 57 -14.11 -2.48 -4.11
CA ALA A 57 -12.73 -2.17 -3.77
C ALA A 57 -11.75 -2.85 -4.76
N ALA A 58 -11.97 -4.13 -5.09
CA ALA A 58 -11.14 -4.84 -6.06
C ALA A 58 -11.22 -4.25 -7.48
N LYS A 59 -12.39 -3.74 -7.91
CA LYS A 59 -12.55 -3.03 -9.19
C LYS A 59 -11.75 -1.72 -9.18
N VAL A 60 -11.82 -0.96 -8.09
CA VAL A 60 -11.05 0.28 -7.91
C VAL A 60 -9.55 0.00 -7.93
N ASP A 61 -9.08 -1.04 -7.23
CA ASP A 61 -7.68 -1.43 -7.24
C ASP A 61 -7.16 -1.81 -8.64
N ALA A 62 -7.97 -2.51 -9.44
CA ALA A 62 -7.63 -2.80 -10.82
C ALA A 62 -7.45 -1.53 -11.66
N GLU A 63 -8.31 -0.53 -11.44
CA GLU A 63 -8.22 0.76 -12.12
C GLU A 63 -7.02 1.59 -11.64
N ILE A 64 -6.74 1.60 -10.33
CA ILE A 64 -5.54 2.22 -9.76
C ILE A 64 -4.29 1.61 -10.37
N LYS A 65 -4.23 0.29 -10.49
CA LYS A 65 -3.10 -0.42 -11.12
C LYS A 65 -2.91 0.04 -12.57
N ARG A 66 -4.00 0.06 -13.36
CA ARG A 66 -3.98 0.53 -14.75
C ARG A 66 -3.48 1.98 -14.88
N LEU A 67 -3.98 2.88 -14.04
CA LEU A 67 -3.59 4.29 -14.04
C LEU A 67 -2.13 4.47 -13.59
N THR A 68 -1.70 3.69 -12.61
CA THR A 68 -0.31 3.68 -12.12
C THR A 68 0.66 3.19 -13.18
N GLU A 69 0.33 2.12 -13.90
CA GLU A 69 1.12 1.63 -15.04
C GLU A 69 1.25 2.69 -16.14
N ARG A 70 0.15 3.38 -16.47
CA ARG A 70 0.14 4.48 -17.43
C ARG A 70 1.01 5.67 -16.97
N ARG A 71 0.89 6.08 -15.70
CA ARG A 71 1.74 7.11 -15.08
C ARG A 71 3.21 6.74 -15.18
N ASN A 72 3.55 5.48 -14.85
CA ASN A 72 4.91 4.98 -14.93
C ASN A 72 5.43 4.98 -16.38
N GLY A 73 4.57 4.74 -17.37
CA GLY A 73 4.88 4.93 -18.79
C GLY A 73 5.34 6.35 -19.12
N TYR A 74 4.58 7.36 -18.69
CA TYR A 74 4.97 8.77 -18.89
C TYR A 74 6.31 9.11 -18.23
N ILE A 75 6.55 8.61 -17.01
CA ILE A 75 7.82 8.83 -16.29
C ILE A 75 8.99 8.18 -17.03
N ARG A 76 8.83 6.94 -17.53
CA ARG A 76 9.86 6.26 -18.33
C ARG A 76 10.15 7.00 -19.63
N ASN A 77 9.12 7.48 -20.33
CA ASN A 77 9.29 8.24 -21.56
C ASN A 77 10.01 9.57 -21.29
N ALA A 78 9.64 10.29 -20.24
CA ALA A 78 10.33 11.52 -19.84
C ALA A 78 11.82 11.25 -19.49
N LYS A 79 12.13 10.14 -18.81
CA LYS A 79 13.52 9.74 -18.54
C LYS A 79 14.28 9.46 -19.84
N THR A 80 13.67 8.75 -20.78
CA THR A 80 14.26 8.42 -22.08
C THR A 80 14.56 9.69 -22.87
N LEU A 81 13.62 10.64 -22.93
CA LEU A 81 13.81 11.94 -23.60
C LEU A 81 14.97 12.73 -22.98
N LYS A 82 15.09 12.74 -21.66
CA LYS A 82 16.24 13.37 -20.98
C LYS A 82 17.56 12.70 -21.35
N GLN A 83 17.61 11.36 -21.42
CA GLN A 83 18.82 10.63 -21.80
C GLN A 83 19.23 10.91 -23.25
N VAL A 84 18.28 10.91 -24.17
CA VAL A 84 18.52 11.27 -25.58
C VAL A 84 19.04 12.71 -25.71
N LEU A 85 18.45 13.65 -24.96
CA LEU A 85 18.92 15.04 -24.94
C LEU A 85 20.35 15.16 -24.37
N ILE A 86 20.67 14.44 -23.30
CA ILE A 86 22.03 14.40 -22.74
C ILE A 86 23.03 13.87 -23.78
N GLY A 87 22.66 12.82 -24.53
CA GLY A 87 23.47 12.30 -25.63
C GLY A 87 23.76 13.37 -26.69
N ALA A 88 22.71 13.99 -27.23
CA ALA A 88 22.83 15.05 -28.23
C ALA A 88 23.65 16.27 -27.73
N MET A 89 23.49 16.66 -26.46
CA MET A 89 24.27 17.73 -25.84
C MET A 89 25.76 17.37 -25.69
N ASN A 90 26.07 16.09 -25.43
CA ASN A 90 27.45 15.61 -25.37
C ASN A 90 28.08 15.56 -26.77
N ASP A 91 27.35 15.07 -27.79
CA ASP A 91 27.83 14.97 -29.17
C ASP A 91 28.16 16.34 -29.77
N THR A 92 27.36 17.35 -29.42
CA THR A 92 27.56 18.75 -29.86
C THR A 92 28.50 19.55 -28.96
N ASN A 93 29.03 18.93 -27.89
CA ASN A 93 29.83 19.56 -26.83
C ASN A 93 29.16 20.78 -26.15
N ALA A 94 27.84 20.94 -26.33
CA ALA A 94 27.04 22.04 -25.81
C ALA A 94 26.53 21.70 -24.39
N LYS A 95 27.45 21.72 -23.40
CA LYS A 95 27.16 21.28 -22.02
C LYS A 95 26.22 22.21 -21.25
N LYS A 96 26.04 23.46 -21.69
CA LYS A 96 25.16 24.45 -21.07
C LYS A 96 24.72 25.49 -22.09
N PHE A 97 23.43 25.77 -22.15
CA PHE A 97 22.90 26.88 -22.94
C PHE A 97 21.67 27.48 -22.26
N LYS A 98 21.45 28.77 -22.53
CA LYS A 98 20.33 29.54 -21.98
C LYS A 98 19.41 29.95 -23.12
N THR A 99 18.13 29.71 -22.93
CA THR A 99 17.05 30.18 -23.80
C THR A 99 16.21 31.20 -23.01
N PRO A 100 15.35 31.99 -23.67
CA PRO A 100 14.43 32.90 -22.97
C PRO A 100 13.50 32.18 -21.97
N LEU A 101 13.17 30.91 -22.22
CA LEU A 101 12.26 30.12 -21.38
C LEU A 101 12.98 29.28 -20.32
N TYR A 102 14.14 28.71 -20.66
CA TYR A 102 14.83 27.74 -19.81
C TYR A 102 16.35 27.89 -19.86
N THR A 103 17.01 27.61 -18.73
CA THR A 103 18.46 27.37 -18.69
C THR A 103 18.68 25.87 -18.58
N ILE A 104 19.38 25.27 -19.55
CA ILE A 104 19.61 23.82 -19.62
C ILE A 104 21.11 23.56 -19.49
N TRP A 105 21.49 22.66 -18.59
CA TRP A 105 22.87 22.24 -18.41
C TRP A 105 22.94 20.77 -18.01
N ILE A 106 24.05 20.11 -18.35
CA ILE A 106 24.36 18.78 -17.84
C ILE A 106 25.04 18.96 -16.49
N GLN A 107 24.40 18.45 -15.43
CA GLN A 107 25.03 18.33 -14.12
C GLN A 107 25.71 16.96 -14.02
N GLN A 108 27.02 16.96 -13.79
CA GLN A 108 27.75 15.73 -13.47
C GLN A 108 27.55 15.40 -12.00
N SER A 109 27.10 14.18 -11.72
CA SER A 109 27.06 13.61 -10.37
C SER A 109 28.08 12.48 -10.28
N THR A 110 28.94 12.52 -9.27
CA THR A 110 29.91 11.46 -9.01
C THR A 110 29.32 10.48 -8.00
N SER A 111 29.27 9.20 -8.35
CA SER A 111 28.95 8.10 -7.42
C SER A 111 30.09 7.08 -7.44
N VAL A 112 30.48 6.59 -6.27
CA VAL A 112 31.47 5.52 -6.17
C VAL A 112 30.77 4.19 -6.44
N ALA A 113 31.16 3.52 -7.53
CA ALA A 113 30.77 2.15 -7.78
C ALA A 113 31.66 1.23 -6.94
N ILE A 114 31.05 0.37 -6.13
CA ILE A 114 31.74 -0.67 -5.36
C ILE A 114 31.57 -1.97 -6.16
N ASP A 115 32.63 -2.46 -6.78
CA ASP A 115 32.64 -3.73 -7.54
C ASP A 115 32.62 -4.97 -6.63
N ALA A 116 32.49 -4.79 -5.31
CA ALA A 116 32.62 -5.87 -4.35
C ALA A 116 31.26 -6.53 -4.06
N ASP A 117 31.11 -7.77 -4.55
CA ASP A 117 30.07 -8.71 -4.09
C ASP A 117 30.13 -9.01 -2.57
N ASP A 118 31.25 -8.67 -1.92
CA ASP A 118 31.44 -8.78 -0.46
C ASP A 118 31.97 -7.46 0.12
N PRO A 119 31.21 -6.76 0.97
CA PRO A 119 31.62 -5.50 1.62
C PRO A 119 32.94 -5.62 2.41
N LYS A 120 33.38 -6.84 2.75
CA LYS A 120 34.63 -7.10 3.48
C LYS A 120 35.90 -6.89 2.67
N LYS A 121 35.80 -6.78 1.34
CA LYS A 121 36.95 -6.47 0.46
C LYS A 121 37.33 -4.99 0.45
N LEU A 122 36.45 -4.13 0.97
CA LEU A 122 36.74 -2.71 1.15
C LEU A 122 37.64 -2.51 2.38
N PRO A 123 38.56 -1.53 2.35
CA PRO A 123 39.30 -1.14 3.55
C PRO A 123 38.35 -0.83 4.71
N VAL A 124 38.78 -1.16 5.94
CA VAL A 124 37.96 -1.05 7.17
C VAL A 124 37.38 0.35 7.37
N ASP A 125 38.08 1.38 6.85
CA ASP A 125 37.65 2.78 6.89
C ASP A 125 36.33 3.06 6.14
N TYR A 126 35.90 2.16 5.24
CA TYR A 126 34.70 2.32 4.42
C TYR A 126 33.58 1.31 4.75
N VAL A 127 33.75 0.46 5.77
CA VAL A 127 32.80 -0.61 6.14
C VAL A 127 32.13 -0.31 7.48
N GLN A 128 30.85 0.06 7.47
CA GLN A 128 30.04 0.18 8.69
C GLN A 128 29.36 -1.15 9.03
N THR A 129 29.63 -1.67 10.23
CA THR A 129 28.92 -2.83 10.78
C THR A 129 27.64 -2.37 11.48
N VAL A 130 26.48 -2.64 10.88
CA VAL A 130 25.17 -2.31 11.47
C VAL A 130 24.60 -3.54 12.18
N THR A 131 24.71 -3.60 13.50
CA THR A 131 24.07 -4.62 14.33
C THR A 131 22.62 -4.21 14.61
N THR A 132 21.66 -4.85 13.94
CA THR A 132 20.22 -4.58 14.17
C THR A 132 19.66 -5.50 15.25
N TYR A 133 19.18 -4.94 16.35
CA TYR A 133 18.42 -5.67 17.37
C TYR A 133 16.97 -5.81 16.90
N LYS A 134 16.62 -6.95 16.30
CA LYS A 134 15.23 -7.30 15.99
C LYS A 134 14.65 -8.14 17.12
N ALA A 135 13.61 -7.64 17.78
CA ALA A 135 12.84 -8.43 18.72
C ALA A 135 12.03 -9.51 17.97
N ASP A 136 12.26 -10.78 18.30
CA ASP A 136 11.48 -11.89 17.74
C ASP A 136 10.12 -11.98 18.45
N LYS A 137 9.14 -11.31 17.88
CA LYS A 137 7.75 -11.29 18.37
C LYS A 137 7.10 -12.67 18.38
N LYS A 138 7.58 -13.65 17.59
CA LYS A 138 7.02 -15.02 17.58
C LYS A 138 7.49 -15.82 18.79
N ALA A 139 8.78 -15.75 19.12
CA ALA A 139 9.33 -16.36 20.32
C ALA A 139 8.70 -15.74 21.59
N LEU A 140 8.61 -14.41 21.62
CA LEU A 140 7.91 -13.65 22.66
C LEU A 140 6.44 -14.09 22.81
N ALA A 141 5.69 -14.26 21.72
CA ALA A 141 4.31 -14.72 21.79
C ALA A 141 4.17 -16.16 22.29
N ALA A 142 5.13 -17.04 21.99
CA ALA A 142 5.15 -18.42 22.48
C ALA A 142 5.46 -18.48 23.99
N ASP A 143 6.47 -17.73 24.44
CA ASP A 143 6.86 -17.68 25.87
C ASP A 143 5.79 -17.00 26.73
N LEU A 144 5.13 -15.94 26.24
CA LEU A 144 4.00 -15.30 26.94
C LEU A 144 2.77 -16.19 27.00
N LYS A 145 2.50 -17.01 25.97
CA LYS A 145 1.43 -18.03 26.00
C LYS A 145 1.75 -19.21 26.93
N ALA A 146 3.03 -19.52 27.11
CA ALA A 146 3.51 -20.55 28.02
C ALA A 146 3.60 -20.09 29.49
N GLY A 147 3.20 -18.84 29.80
CA GLY A 147 3.14 -18.31 31.16
C GLY A 147 4.44 -17.71 31.69
N LYS A 148 5.45 -17.47 30.85
CA LYS A 148 6.65 -16.72 31.25
C LYS A 148 6.39 -15.22 31.18
N GLU A 149 6.60 -14.52 32.28
CA GLU A 149 6.54 -13.05 32.30
C GLU A 149 7.76 -12.47 31.59
N VAL A 150 7.55 -11.83 30.44
CA VAL A 150 8.58 -11.06 29.74
C VAL A 150 8.35 -9.57 30.00
N LYS A 151 9.28 -8.93 30.73
CA LYS A 151 9.24 -7.46 30.97
C LYS A 151 9.19 -6.73 29.62
N GLY A 152 8.08 -6.02 29.37
CA GLY A 152 7.89 -5.19 28.18
C GLY A 152 6.94 -5.76 27.11
N ALA A 153 6.32 -6.93 27.32
CA ALA A 153 5.36 -7.48 26.36
C ALA A 153 4.07 -7.96 27.05
N LYS A 154 2.91 -7.61 26.47
CA LYS A 154 1.57 -8.00 26.93
C LYS A 154 0.82 -8.67 25.78
N LEU A 155 0.00 -9.66 26.10
CA LEU A 155 -0.84 -10.34 25.13
C LEU A 155 -2.17 -9.60 24.98
N VAL A 156 -2.50 -9.17 23.77
CA VAL A 156 -3.75 -8.47 23.43
C VAL A 156 -4.58 -9.40 22.55
N TYR A 157 -5.82 -9.65 22.95
CA TYR A 157 -6.78 -10.46 22.19
C TYR A 157 -7.72 -9.52 21.43
N ASN A 158 -7.82 -9.72 20.12
CA ASN A 158 -8.75 -9.00 19.24
C ASN A 158 -9.59 -10.03 18.47
N ASP A 159 -10.90 -9.87 18.48
CA ASP A 159 -11.81 -10.73 17.72
C ASP A 159 -11.89 -10.25 16.26
N SER A 160 -11.91 -11.19 15.31
CA SER A 160 -12.02 -10.90 13.87
C SER A 160 -13.00 -11.87 13.21
N LEU A 161 -13.95 -11.33 12.44
CA LEU A 161 -14.92 -12.12 11.67
C LEU A 161 -14.21 -12.81 10.49
N ARG A 162 -14.53 -14.08 10.23
CA ARG A 162 -14.00 -14.84 9.09
C ARG A 162 -15.15 -15.47 8.30
N VAL A 163 -15.14 -15.26 7.00
CA VAL A 163 -16.09 -15.86 6.05
C VAL A 163 -15.29 -16.74 5.09
N ARG A 164 -15.76 -17.96 4.81
CA ARG A 164 -15.15 -18.89 3.85
C ARG A 164 -16.05 -19.09 2.64
#